data_AF-A0A3D2FVK3-F1
#
_entry.id   AF-A0A3D2FVK3-F1
#
_cell.length_a   1.000
_cell.length_b   1.000
_cell.length_c   1.000
_cell.angle_alpha   90.00
_cell.angle_beta   90.00
_cell.angle_gamma   90.00
#
_symmetry.space_group_name_H-M   'P 1'
#
loop_
_entity.id
_entity.type
_entity.pdbx_description
1 polymer ?
#
loop_
_entity_poly.entity_id
_entity_poly.type
_entity_poly.pdbx_seq_one_letter_code
_entity_poly.pdbx_strand_id
1 'polypeptide(L)'
;MNFRAPPASRRGLRDWTDLIFKDHGFLRIWWHNFHEVAPGMFRSNQPSPSRVHAAARQGIRTIINLRGPRSDGGWQLEAEACAAAGITLLDFTARSRAAPDKAMLHATRALFETVQTPAMMHCKSGADRAGLMSALYLLIVEKRPVREAAAQLAWKYGHVKQAKTGLLDAFFAAYAPFEDKGMAFFDWVDNIYDPDEVTRNFQAKGWAVRLTDSILHRE
;
A
#
# COMPACT_ATOMS: atom_id res chain seq x y z
N MET A 1 0.83 19.26 3.25
CA MET A 1 0.13 18.29 4.13
C MET A 1 1.11 17.80 5.17
N ASN A 2 0.70 17.57 6.43
CA ASN A 2 1.58 16.98 7.44
C ASN A 2 1.26 15.49 7.59
N PHE A 3 2.21 14.63 7.21
CA PHE A 3 2.08 13.18 7.28
C PHE A 3 2.78 12.59 8.52
N ARG A 4 3.48 13.41 9.31
CA ARG A 4 4.27 12.91 10.42
C ARG A 4 3.36 12.28 11.48
N ALA A 5 3.68 11.06 11.85
CA ALA A 5 2.94 10.34 12.88
C ALA A 5 3.03 11.08 14.23
N PRO A 6 1.94 11.14 15.02
CA PRO A 6 2.00 11.69 16.36
C PRO A 6 2.91 10.83 17.27
N PRO A 7 3.39 11.38 18.39
CA PRO A 7 4.14 10.60 19.38
C PRO A 7 3.35 9.39 19.88
N ALA A 8 4.06 8.29 20.15
CA ALA A 8 3.47 7.10 20.77
C ALA A 8 3.00 7.39 22.20
N SER A 9 1.90 6.74 22.60
CA SER A 9 1.37 6.69 23.95
C SER A 9 1.21 5.24 24.38
N ARG A 10 2.32 4.64 24.81
CA ARG A 10 2.42 3.21 25.17
C ARG A 10 1.49 2.83 26.31
N ARG A 11 0.87 1.65 26.20
CA ARG A 11 -0.01 1.02 27.21
C ARG A 11 0.61 -0.26 27.81
N GLY A 12 1.92 -0.45 27.63
CA GLY A 12 2.69 -1.58 28.15
C GLY A 12 2.35 -2.92 27.49
N LEU A 13 2.13 -3.97 28.28
CA LEU A 13 1.83 -5.34 27.82
C LEU A 13 0.59 -5.41 26.92
N ARG A 14 -0.38 -4.50 27.08
CA ARG A 14 -1.60 -4.44 26.27
C ARG A 14 -1.28 -4.26 24.78
N ASP A 15 -0.27 -3.47 24.45
CA ASP A 15 0.09 -3.23 23.06
C ASP A 15 0.69 -4.48 22.40
N TRP A 16 1.49 -5.23 23.15
CA TRP A 16 2.02 -6.52 22.71
C TRP A 16 0.91 -7.55 22.50
N THR A 17 -0.07 -7.61 23.41
CA THR A 17 -1.24 -8.50 23.24
C THR A 17 -2.08 -8.12 22.02
N ASP A 18 -2.28 -6.83 21.76
CA ASP A 18 -2.98 -6.35 20.57
C ASP A 18 -2.22 -6.74 19.29
N LEU A 19 -0.90 -6.54 19.25
CA LEU A 19 -0.07 -6.90 18.08
C LEU A 19 -0.13 -8.40 17.80
N ILE A 20 0.14 -9.23 18.82
CA ILE A 20 0.26 -10.67 18.64
C ILE A 20 -1.09 -11.31 18.35
N PHE A 21 -2.12 -11.02 19.15
CA PHE A 21 -3.39 -11.73 19.08
C PHE A 21 -4.43 -11.03 18.19
N LYS A 22 -4.67 -9.73 18.37
CA LYS A 22 -5.69 -9.02 17.56
C LYS A 22 -5.21 -8.78 16.14
N ASP A 23 -3.96 -8.37 15.97
CA ASP A 23 -3.40 -8.09 14.66
C ASP A 23 -2.66 -9.29 14.04
N HIS A 24 -2.73 -10.46 14.68
CA HIS A 24 -2.15 -11.72 14.20
C HIS A 24 -0.65 -11.58 13.91
N GLY A 25 0.07 -10.88 14.80
CA GLY A 25 1.51 -10.63 14.71
C GLY A 25 2.34 -11.90 14.52
N PHE A 26 1.88 -13.03 15.06
CA PHE A 26 2.56 -14.32 14.94
C PHE A 26 2.75 -14.79 13.49
N LEU A 27 1.81 -14.48 12.59
CA LEU A 27 1.93 -14.81 11.16
C LEU A 27 3.11 -14.09 10.48
N ARG A 28 3.56 -12.98 11.06
CA ARG A 28 4.61 -12.09 10.51
C ARG A 28 6.00 -12.39 11.06
N ILE A 29 6.14 -13.41 11.91
CA ILE A 29 7.44 -13.89 12.39
C ILE A 29 8.24 -14.51 11.24
N TRP A 30 7.56 -15.27 10.37
CA TRP A 30 8.18 -16.06 9.29
C TRP A 30 8.05 -15.42 7.91
N TRP A 31 7.03 -14.60 7.69
CA TRP A 31 6.80 -13.88 6.44
C TRP A 31 6.90 -12.38 6.68
N HIS A 32 7.82 -11.69 5.99
CA HIS A 32 8.12 -10.26 6.17
C HIS A 32 7.67 -9.40 4.98
N ASN A 33 7.52 -10.02 3.81
CA ASN A 33 7.14 -9.39 2.54
C ASN A 33 8.06 -8.20 2.20
N PHE A 34 9.33 -8.28 2.61
CA PHE A 34 10.32 -7.22 2.49
C PHE A 34 11.00 -7.29 1.12
N HIS A 35 10.74 -6.31 0.27
CA HIS A 35 11.25 -6.26 -1.09
C HIS A 35 11.61 -4.83 -1.48
N GLU A 36 12.66 -4.67 -2.29
CA GLU A 36 12.96 -3.39 -2.94
C GLU A 36 11.97 -3.16 -4.10
N VAL A 37 11.39 -1.97 -4.14
CA VAL A 37 10.47 -1.52 -5.20
C VAL A 37 11.27 -0.81 -6.29
N ALA A 38 12.14 0.10 -5.85
CA ALA A 38 13.06 0.91 -6.65
C ALA A 38 14.27 1.27 -5.76
N PRO A 39 15.39 1.76 -6.32
CA PRO A 39 16.58 2.07 -5.53
C PRO A 39 16.27 2.93 -4.29
N GLY A 40 16.43 2.34 -3.10
CA GLY A 40 16.19 3.03 -1.84
C GLY A 40 14.72 3.15 -1.41
N MET A 41 13.77 2.53 -2.11
CA MET A 41 12.37 2.40 -1.69
C MET A 41 12.00 0.93 -1.50
N PHE A 42 11.61 0.56 -0.29
CA PHE A 42 11.26 -0.80 0.09
C PHE A 42 9.78 -0.91 0.44
N ARG A 43 9.22 -2.10 0.27
CA ARG A 43 7.89 -2.48 0.76
C ARG A 43 8.01 -3.58 1.79
N SER A 44 7.10 -3.63 2.76
CA SER A 44 7.02 -4.71 3.74
C SER A 44 5.63 -4.92 4.32
N ASN A 45 5.46 -6.00 5.08
CA ASN A 45 4.37 -6.08 6.06
C ASN A 45 4.73 -5.33 7.35
N GLN A 46 3.76 -5.09 8.22
CA GLN A 46 4.01 -4.25 9.40
C GLN A 46 5.13 -4.84 10.27
N PRO A 47 6.22 -4.07 10.48
CA PRO A 47 7.39 -4.53 11.20
C PRO A 47 7.12 -4.65 12.70
N SER A 48 7.84 -5.57 13.35
CA SER A 48 8.02 -5.55 14.80
C SER A 48 9.03 -4.46 15.20
N PRO A 49 9.09 -4.06 16.48
CA PRO A 49 10.15 -3.15 16.97
C PRO A 49 11.56 -3.59 16.58
N SER A 50 11.89 -4.89 16.73
CA SER A 50 13.18 -5.44 16.33
C SER A 50 13.50 -5.26 14.85
N ARG A 51 12.48 -5.35 13.98
CA ARG A 51 12.61 -5.12 12.54
C ARG A 51 12.74 -3.64 12.19
N VAL A 52 12.11 -2.75 12.94
CA VAL A 52 12.34 -1.30 12.81
C VAL A 52 13.81 -0.98 13.11
N HIS A 53 14.36 -1.50 14.20
CA HIS A 53 15.80 -1.33 14.51
C HIS A 53 16.71 -1.97 13.47
N ALA A 54 16.34 -3.13 12.91
CA ALA A 54 17.09 -3.75 11.82
C ALA A 54 17.07 -2.90 10.54
N ALA A 55 15.91 -2.34 10.19
CA ALA A 55 15.76 -1.41 9.07
C ALA A 55 16.63 -0.16 9.27
N ALA A 56 16.67 0.41 10.49
CA ALA A 56 17.55 1.52 10.81
C ALA A 56 19.03 1.19 10.59
N ARG A 57 19.48 0.00 11.02
CA ARG A 57 20.85 -0.49 10.77
C ARG A 57 21.15 -0.71 9.28
N GLN A 58 20.13 -0.96 8.46
CA GLN A 58 20.24 -1.03 7.00
C GLN A 58 20.17 0.35 6.32
N GLY A 59 20.08 1.44 7.10
CA GLY A 59 20.08 2.82 6.59
C GLY A 59 18.70 3.36 6.23
N ILE A 60 17.60 2.67 6.57
CA ILE A 60 16.24 3.20 6.40
C ILE A 60 16.08 4.44 7.31
N ARG A 61 15.69 5.56 6.69
CA ARG A 61 15.48 6.86 7.34
C ARG A 61 14.01 7.17 7.57
N THR A 62 13.14 6.63 6.72
CA THR A 62 11.70 6.88 6.74
C THR A 62 10.91 5.57 6.70
N ILE A 63 9.90 5.44 7.56
CA ILE A 63 8.89 4.39 7.47
C ILE A 63 7.52 5.01 7.19
N ILE A 64 6.79 4.44 6.23
CA ILE A 64 5.46 4.90 5.82
C ILE A 64 4.41 3.84 6.21
N ASN A 65 3.59 4.16 7.20
CA ASN A 65 2.45 3.35 7.59
C ASN A 65 1.24 3.67 6.70
N LEU A 66 0.94 2.74 5.79
CA LEU A 66 -0.16 2.87 4.83
C LEU A 66 -1.54 2.51 5.42
N ARG A 67 -1.60 2.17 6.72
CA ARG A 67 -2.86 1.86 7.42
C ARG A 67 -3.56 3.13 7.93
N GLY A 68 -2.99 4.31 7.69
CA GLY A 68 -3.42 5.59 8.26
C GLY A 68 -3.02 5.75 9.72
N PRO A 69 -3.35 6.89 10.34
CA PRO A 69 -3.16 7.10 11.78
C PRO A 69 -3.89 6.03 12.60
N ARG A 70 -3.23 5.47 13.62
CA ARG A 70 -3.79 4.43 14.49
C ARG A 70 -3.38 4.65 15.93
N SER A 71 -4.07 3.97 16.85
CA SER A 71 -3.73 3.96 18.28
C SER A 71 -3.66 2.54 18.84
N ASP A 72 -3.67 1.52 17.97
CA ASP A 72 -3.54 0.12 18.39
C ASP A 72 -2.11 -0.24 18.77
N GLY A 73 -1.96 -1.37 19.47
CA GLY A 73 -0.66 -1.77 20.00
C GLY A 73 0.43 -1.95 18.95
N GLY A 74 0.09 -2.42 17.76
CA GLY A 74 1.06 -2.58 16.68
C GLY A 74 1.63 -1.24 16.23
N TRP A 75 0.77 -0.23 16.08
CA TRP A 75 1.19 1.13 15.78
C TRP A 75 1.98 1.77 16.93
N GLN A 76 1.54 1.61 18.18
CA GLN A 76 2.27 2.17 19.34
C GLN A 76 3.71 1.64 19.43
N LEU A 77 3.87 0.34 19.22
CA LEU A 77 5.17 -0.34 19.23
C LEU A 77 6.08 0.13 18.09
N GLU A 78 5.51 0.32 16.90
CA GLU A 78 6.23 0.83 15.73
C GLU A 78 6.66 2.28 15.91
N ALA A 79 5.76 3.15 16.38
CA ALA A 79 6.05 4.56 16.62
C ALA A 79 7.13 4.76 17.70
N GLU A 80 7.06 4.00 18.79
CA GLU A 80 8.12 3.96 19.83
C GLU A 80 9.47 3.52 19.23
N ALA A 81 9.48 2.42 18.48
CA ALA A 81 10.71 1.89 17.89
C ALA A 81 11.32 2.84 16.85
N CYS A 82 10.49 3.52 16.05
CA CYS A 82 10.94 4.52 15.09
C CYS A 82 11.60 5.69 15.80
N ALA A 83 10.96 6.22 16.85
CA ALA A 83 11.52 7.31 17.65
C ALA A 83 12.86 6.93 18.29
N ALA A 84 12.95 5.74 18.88
CA ALA A 84 14.18 5.22 19.47
C ALA A 84 15.29 4.98 18.44
N ALA A 85 14.94 4.64 17.20
CA ALA A 85 15.88 4.38 16.11
C ALA A 85 16.24 5.62 15.28
N GLY A 86 15.65 6.79 15.57
CA GLY A 86 15.82 8.00 14.77
C GLY A 86 15.18 7.93 13.37
N ILE A 87 14.20 7.04 13.17
CA ILE A 87 13.44 6.91 11.92
C ILE A 87 12.25 7.86 11.94
N THR A 88 12.04 8.57 10.83
CA THR A 88 10.81 9.35 10.62
C THR A 88 9.66 8.42 10.27
N LEU A 89 8.62 8.38 11.11
CA LEU A 89 7.37 7.66 10.82
C LEU A 89 6.35 8.60 10.18
N LEU A 90 5.83 8.21 9.02
CA LEU A 90 4.76 8.90 8.30
C LEU A 90 3.49 8.04 8.29
N ASP A 91 2.36 8.60 8.68
CA ASP A 91 1.06 7.96 8.59
C ASP A 91 0.32 8.42 7.32
N PHE A 92 -0.09 7.46 6.48
CA PHE A 92 -0.83 7.73 5.26
C PHE A 92 -1.95 6.71 5.06
N THR A 93 -3.16 7.15 4.74
CA THR A 93 -4.30 6.24 4.59
C THR A 93 -4.45 5.81 3.14
N ALA A 94 -3.94 4.61 2.81
CA ALA A 94 -4.24 3.95 1.54
C ALA A 94 -5.43 2.98 1.70
N ARG A 95 -6.26 2.86 0.66
CA ARG A 95 -7.38 1.90 0.62
C ARG A 95 -7.05 0.77 -0.34
N SER A 96 -7.32 -0.48 0.06
CA SER A 96 -7.09 -1.66 -0.79
C SER A 96 -8.34 -2.31 -1.37
N ARG A 97 -9.54 -1.83 -0.98
CA ARG A 97 -10.83 -2.42 -1.39
C ARG A 97 -11.77 -1.40 -2.00
N ALA A 98 -11.22 -0.27 -2.44
CA ALA A 98 -11.90 0.83 -3.08
C ALA A 98 -10.94 1.39 -4.15
N ALA A 99 -11.48 1.95 -5.22
CA ALA A 99 -10.70 2.68 -6.19
C ALA A 99 -10.05 3.90 -5.50
N PRO A 100 -8.79 4.24 -5.80
CA PRO A 100 -8.14 5.42 -5.26
C PRO A 100 -8.94 6.69 -5.56
N ASP A 101 -9.29 7.50 -4.57
CA ASP A 101 -9.88 8.81 -4.87
C ASP A 101 -8.81 9.80 -5.35
N LYS A 102 -9.23 10.83 -6.11
CA LYS A 102 -8.32 11.85 -6.65
C LYS A 102 -7.53 12.57 -5.56
N ALA A 103 -8.18 12.89 -4.44
CA ALA A 103 -7.52 13.58 -3.32
C ALA A 103 -6.38 12.74 -2.72
N MET A 104 -6.58 11.42 -2.57
CA MET A 104 -5.55 10.49 -2.12
C MET A 104 -4.43 10.35 -3.13
N LEU A 105 -4.71 10.38 -4.43
CA LEU A 105 -3.67 10.36 -5.48
C LEU A 105 -2.77 11.61 -5.43
N HIS A 106 -3.35 12.80 -5.28
CA HIS A 106 -2.57 14.02 -5.08
C HIS A 106 -1.82 14.02 -3.75
N ALA A 107 -2.45 13.53 -2.67
CA ALA A 107 -1.79 13.38 -1.39
C ALA A 107 -0.62 12.37 -1.45
N THR A 108 -0.72 11.34 -2.31
CA THR A 108 0.37 10.39 -2.57
C THR A 108 1.55 11.07 -3.26
N ARG A 109 1.31 11.92 -4.26
CA ARG A 109 2.37 12.73 -4.87
C ARG A 109 3.07 13.61 -3.83
N ALA A 110 2.30 14.34 -3.04
CA ALA A 110 2.83 15.20 -1.98
C ALA A 110 3.58 14.39 -0.90
N LEU A 111 3.12 13.19 -0.57
CA LEU A 111 3.81 12.30 0.36
C LEU A 111 5.19 11.94 -0.18
N PHE A 112 5.29 11.46 -1.42
CA PHE A 112 6.57 11.03 -1.99
C PHE A 112 7.59 12.16 -2.13
N GLU A 113 7.14 13.40 -2.37
CA GLU A 113 8.00 14.59 -2.36
C GLU A 113 8.65 14.87 -0.99
N THR A 114 8.05 14.38 0.11
CA THR A 114 8.57 14.59 1.48
C THR A 114 9.41 13.43 2.02
N VAL A 115 9.42 12.29 1.34
CA VAL A 115 10.06 11.07 1.85
C VAL A 115 11.57 11.14 1.64
N GLN A 116 12.33 10.90 2.71
CA GLN A 116 13.78 10.72 2.63
C GLN A 116 14.11 9.23 2.45
N THR A 117 14.77 8.89 1.34
CA THR A 117 15.28 7.55 1.07
C THR A 117 16.67 7.34 1.72
N PRO A 118 17.07 6.09 2.06
CA PRO A 118 16.30 4.85 1.95
C PRO A 118 15.03 4.84 2.83
N ALA A 119 13.91 4.39 2.29
CA ALA A 119 12.59 4.42 2.93
C ALA A 119 11.87 3.08 2.79
N MET A 120 10.98 2.78 3.73
CA MET A 120 10.16 1.56 3.71
C MET A 120 8.68 1.89 3.90
N MET A 121 7.83 1.43 2.99
CA MET A 121 6.37 1.50 3.15
C MET A 121 5.80 0.15 3.59
N HIS A 122 4.79 0.15 4.45
CA HIS A 122 4.15 -1.08 4.90
C HIS A 122 2.64 -0.95 5.06
N CYS A 123 1.97 -2.09 5.09
CA CYS A 123 0.59 -2.19 5.56
C CYS A 123 0.48 -3.34 6.56
N LYS A 124 -0.66 -4.03 6.68
CA LYS A 124 -0.77 -5.20 7.55
C LYS A 124 0.07 -6.38 7.04
N SER A 125 -0.22 -6.88 5.84
CA SER A 125 0.44 -8.04 5.21
C SER A 125 1.50 -7.66 4.17
N GLY A 126 1.63 -6.37 3.83
CA GLY A 126 2.50 -5.92 2.75
C GLY A 126 1.99 -6.25 1.35
N ALA A 127 0.76 -6.74 1.22
CA ALA A 127 0.16 -7.13 -0.06
C ALA A 127 -0.49 -5.95 -0.78
N ASP A 128 -1.72 -5.59 -0.43
CA ASP A 128 -2.55 -4.73 -1.29
C ASP A 128 -2.23 -3.24 -1.16
N ARG A 129 -2.31 -2.65 0.05
CA ARG A 129 -2.03 -1.22 0.24
C ARG A 129 -0.57 -0.87 -0.08
N ALA A 130 0.34 -1.74 0.33
CA ALA A 130 1.75 -1.61 -0.02
C ALA A 130 1.98 -1.83 -1.52
N GLY A 131 1.27 -2.76 -2.15
CA GLY A 131 1.32 -2.98 -3.60
C GLY A 131 0.82 -1.77 -4.39
N LEU A 132 -0.32 -1.19 -4.00
CA LEU A 132 -0.85 0.04 -4.59
C LEU A 132 0.18 1.17 -4.51
N MET A 133 0.71 1.43 -3.32
CA MET A 133 1.65 2.54 -3.12
C MET A 133 3.02 2.27 -3.75
N SER A 134 3.44 1.01 -3.87
CA SER A 134 4.64 0.62 -4.61
C SER A 134 4.47 0.87 -6.11
N ALA A 135 3.31 0.50 -6.68
CA ALA A 135 2.97 0.80 -8.06
C ALA A 135 2.89 2.32 -8.30
N LEU A 136 2.23 3.05 -7.41
CA LEU A 136 2.18 4.52 -7.50
C LEU A 136 3.56 5.16 -7.37
N TYR A 137 4.46 4.63 -6.54
CA TYR A 137 5.83 5.13 -6.45
C TYR A 137 6.57 4.95 -7.78
N LEU A 138 6.49 3.76 -8.37
CA LEU A 138 7.10 3.49 -9.68
C LEU A 138 6.54 4.41 -10.79
N LEU A 139 5.23 4.64 -10.77
CA LEU A 139 4.56 5.47 -11.79
C LEU A 139 4.84 6.97 -11.59
N ILE A 140 4.75 7.46 -10.36
CA ILE A 140 4.81 8.90 -10.04
C ILE A 140 6.25 9.38 -9.90
N VAL A 141 7.11 8.64 -9.22
CA VAL A 141 8.49 9.05 -8.90
C VAL A 141 9.44 8.52 -9.95
N GLU A 142 9.45 7.21 -10.19
CA GLU A 142 10.38 6.55 -11.12
C GLU A 142 9.96 6.66 -12.60
N LYS A 143 8.76 7.22 -12.86
CA LYS A 143 8.19 7.41 -14.21
C LYS A 143 8.20 6.12 -15.05
N ARG A 144 8.00 4.97 -14.41
CA ARG A 144 7.93 3.66 -15.08
C ARG A 144 6.56 3.48 -15.74
N PRO A 145 6.47 2.71 -16.83
CA PRO A 145 5.18 2.41 -17.49
C PRO A 145 4.18 1.80 -16.51
N VAL A 146 2.89 2.14 -16.64
CA VAL A 146 1.85 1.68 -15.71
C VAL A 146 1.76 0.15 -15.67
N ARG A 147 2.00 -0.52 -16.80
CA ARG A 147 1.95 -1.98 -16.88
C ARG A 147 3.06 -2.64 -16.04
N GLU A 148 4.23 -2.02 -15.98
CA GLU A 148 5.33 -2.44 -15.11
C GLU A 148 5.01 -2.14 -13.64
N ALA A 149 4.55 -0.91 -13.36
CA ALA A 149 4.18 -0.49 -12.01
C ALA A 149 3.10 -1.40 -11.40
N ALA A 150 2.08 -1.77 -12.17
CA ALA A 150 1.00 -2.65 -11.77
C ALA A 150 1.47 -4.06 -11.38
N ALA A 151 2.66 -4.51 -11.79
CA ALA A 151 3.24 -5.78 -11.37
C ALA A 151 3.58 -5.83 -9.86
N GLN A 152 3.52 -4.69 -9.16
CA GLN A 152 3.58 -4.64 -7.70
C GLN A 152 2.30 -5.20 -7.03
N LEU A 153 1.22 -5.40 -7.79
CA LEU A 153 0.01 -6.13 -7.39
C LEU A 153 0.08 -7.56 -7.94
N ALA A 154 0.82 -8.42 -7.24
CA ALA A 154 1.09 -9.79 -7.68
C ALA A 154 0.93 -10.83 -6.56
N TRP A 155 0.61 -12.07 -6.97
CA TRP A 155 0.46 -13.21 -6.06
C TRP A 155 1.69 -13.46 -5.18
N LYS A 156 2.91 -13.24 -5.72
CA LYS A 156 4.16 -13.35 -4.95
C LYS A 156 4.22 -12.42 -3.72
N TYR A 157 3.43 -11.34 -3.71
CA TYR A 157 3.30 -10.42 -2.59
C TYR A 157 2.05 -10.67 -1.73
N GLY A 158 1.30 -11.74 -2.02
CA GLY A 158 0.04 -12.09 -1.36
C GLY A 158 -1.19 -11.33 -1.89
N HIS A 159 -1.09 -10.70 -3.04
CA HIS A 159 -2.22 -9.99 -3.67
C HIS A 159 -3.08 -10.94 -4.51
N VAL A 160 -4.41 -10.84 -4.37
CA VAL A 160 -5.38 -11.69 -5.08
C VAL A 160 -6.33 -10.82 -5.92
N LYS A 161 -6.21 -10.92 -7.24
CA LYS A 161 -6.97 -10.09 -8.18
C LYS A 161 -8.47 -10.45 -8.22
N GLN A 162 -8.82 -11.69 -7.91
CA GLN A 162 -10.20 -12.18 -7.92
C GLN A 162 -11.02 -11.72 -6.71
N ALA A 163 -10.36 -11.14 -5.69
CA ALA A 163 -11.04 -10.59 -4.52
C ALA A 163 -11.40 -9.11 -4.73
N LYS A 164 -12.02 -8.47 -3.72
CA LYS A 164 -12.32 -7.01 -3.74
C LYS A 164 -11.09 -6.13 -4.02
N THR A 165 -9.90 -6.68 -3.82
CA THR A 165 -8.59 -6.06 -4.08
C THR A 165 -8.26 -5.94 -5.56
N GLY A 166 -8.91 -6.71 -6.45
CA GLY A 166 -8.77 -6.59 -7.91
C GLY A 166 -9.21 -5.24 -8.47
N LEU A 167 -9.93 -4.45 -7.67
CA LEU A 167 -10.26 -3.07 -8.02
C LEU A 167 -9.01 -2.19 -8.20
N LEU A 168 -7.90 -2.54 -7.54
CA LEU A 168 -6.62 -1.87 -7.71
C LEU A 168 -6.00 -2.16 -9.08
N ASP A 169 -6.11 -3.40 -9.58
CA ASP A 169 -5.71 -3.73 -10.95
C ASP A 169 -6.57 -3.01 -11.97
N ALA A 170 -7.89 -2.96 -11.74
CA ALA A 170 -8.83 -2.27 -12.63
C ALA A 170 -8.50 -0.77 -12.74
N PHE A 171 -8.06 -0.15 -11.65
CA PHE A 171 -7.59 1.23 -11.65
C PHE A 171 -6.40 1.45 -12.58
N PHE A 172 -5.32 0.66 -12.45
CA PHE A 172 -4.16 0.79 -13.34
C PHE A 172 -4.48 0.42 -14.79
N ALA A 173 -5.33 -0.59 -14.99
CA ALA A 173 -5.80 -0.99 -16.32
C ALA A 173 -6.64 0.09 -17.00
N ALA A 174 -7.37 0.92 -16.24
CA ALA A 174 -8.14 2.03 -16.78
C ALA A 174 -7.24 3.15 -17.32
N TYR A 175 -6.06 3.36 -16.74
CA TYR A 175 -5.10 4.37 -17.20
C TYR A 175 -4.27 3.90 -18.40
N ALA A 176 -3.93 2.61 -18.51
CA ALA A 176 -3.01 2.09 -19.53
C ALA A 176 -3.30 2.53 -20.98
N PRO A 177 -4.56 2.54 -21.48
CA PRO A 177 -4.86 3.01 -22.84
C PRO A 177 -4.60 4.50 -23.07
N PHE A 178 -4.58 5.32 -22.01
CA PHE A 178 -4.26 6.74 -22.07
C PHE A 178 -2.75 6.97 -22.04
N GLU A 179 -2.01 6.20 -21.23
CA GLU A 179 -0.55 6.16 -21.26
C GLU A 179 -0.04 5.75 -22.66
N ASP A 180 -0.66 4.74 -23.28
CA ASP A 180 -0.33 4.29 -24.65
C ASP A 180 -0.51 5.42 -25.71
N LYS A 181 -1.31 6.46 -25.38
CA LYS A 181 -1.53 7.66 -26.21
C LYS A 181 -0.69 8.86 -25.77
N GLY A 182 0.20 8.69 -24.80
CA GLY A 182 1.10 9.73 -24.29
C GLY A 182 0.48 10.69 -23.26
N MET A 183 -0.70 10.39 -22.73
CA MET A 183 -1.31 11.21 -21.67
C MET A 183 -0.58 10.99 -20.34
N ALA A 184 -0.23 12.06 -19.64
CA ALA A 184 0.40 11.95 -18.33
C ALA A 184 -0.60 11.46 -17.26
N PHE A 185 -0.09 10.74 -16.25
CA PHE A 185 -0.93 10.14 -15.21
C PHE A 185 -1.81 11.16 -14.49
N PHE A 186 -1.26 12.31 -14.07
CA PHE A 186 -2.06 13.31 -13.37
C PHE A 186 -3.04 14.06 -14.29
N ASP A 187 -2.74 14.22 -15.58
CA ASP A 187 -3.70 14.77 -16.53
C ASP A 187 -4.92 13.85 -16.67
N TRP A 188 -4.69 12.53 -16.70
CA TRP A 188 -5.76 11.54 -16.68
C TRP A 188 -6.53 11.56 -15.36
N VAL A 189 -5.83 11.61 -14.21
CA VAL A 189 -6.47 11.69 -12.88
C VAL A 189 -7.40 12.91 -12.80
N ASP A 190 -6.95 14.06 -13.28
CA ASP A 190 -7.67 15.31 -13.11
C ASP A 190 -8.86 15.40 -14.05
N ASN A 191 -8.69 15.01 -15.31
CA ASN A 191 -9.64 15.32 -16.37
C ASN A 191 -10.54 14.15 -16.80
N ILE A 192 -10.13 12.89 -16.56
CA ILE A 192 -10.83 11.71 -17.11
C ILE A 192 -11.23 10.71 -16.03
N TYR A 193 -10.36 10.47 -15.06
CA TYR A 193 -10.56 9.41 -14.08
C TYR A 193 -11.82 9.65 -13.22
N ASP A 194 -12.71 8.65 -13.18
CA ASP A 194 -13.82 8.55 -12.22
C ASP A 194 -13.67 7.26 -11.37
N PRO A 195 -13.41 7.38 -10.05
CA PRO A 195 -13.34 6.24 -9.13
C PRO A 195 -14.62 5.39 -9.11
N ASP A 196 -15.79 6.02 -9.26
CA ASP A 196 -17.08 5.32 -9.24
C ASP A 196 -17.28 4.55 -10.53
N GLU A 197 -16.87 5.10 -11.68
CA GLU A 197 -16.88 4.39 -12.95
C GLU A 197 -16.00 3.14 -12.93
N VAL A 198 -14.76 3.26 -12.44
CA VAL A 198 -13.86 2.09 -12.31
C VAL A 198 -14.48 1.03 -11.40
N THR A 199 -15.12 1.45 -10.31
CA THR A 199 -15.80 0.56 -9.38
C THR A 199 -17.00 -0.15 -10.03
N ARG A 200 -17.86 0.57 -10.75
CA ARG A 200 -19.00 0.01 -11.50
C ARG A 200 -18.52 -1.00 -12.55
N ASN A 201 -17.51 -0.63 -13.33
CA ASN A 201 -16.95 -1.48 -14.39
C ASN A 201 -16.34 -2.77 -13.84
N PHE A 202 -15.64 -2.71 -12.70
CA PHE A 202 -15.09 -3.88 -12.03
C PHE A 202 -16.19 -4.83 -11.52
N GLN A 203 -17.23 -4.28 -10.88
CA GLN A 203 -18.34 -5.09 -10.35
C GLN A 203 -19.14 -5.76 -11.47
N ALA A 204 -19.43 -5.03 -12.56
CA ALA A 204 -20.15 -5.58 -13.71
C ALA A 204 -19.40 -6.76 -14.34
N LYS A 205 -18.07 -6.65 -14.52
CA LYS A 205 -17.23 -7.76 -15.01
C LYS A 205 -17.25 -8.96 -14.05
N GLY A 206 -17.20 -8.73 -12.74
CA GLY A 206 -17.27 -9.80 -11.74
C GLY A 206 -18.61 -10.55 -11.77
N TRP A 207 -19.72 -9.85 -12.01
CA TRP A 207 -21.03 -10.47 -12.20
C TRP A 207 -21.13 -11.26 -13.50
N ALA A 208 -20.61 -10.73 -14.60
CA ALA A 208 -20.60 -11.41 -15.88
C ALA A 208 -19.85 -12.75 -15.81
N VAL A 209 -18.65 -12.77 -15.21
CA VAL A 209 -17.86 -14.00 -15.03
C VAL A 209 -18.60 -15.02 -14.17
N ARG A 210 -19.23 -14.60 -13.05
CA ARG A 210 -20.02 -15.52 -12.21
C ARG A 210 -21.22 -16.11 -12.95
N LEU A 211 -21.88 -15.32 -13.78
CA LEU A 211 -23.00 -15.79 -14.58
C LEU A 211 -22.54 -16.82 -15.61
N THR A 212 -21.44 -16.56 -16.32
CA THR A 212 -20.88 -17.51 -17.30
C THR A 212 -20.43 -18.80 -16.63
N ASP A 213 -19.74 -18.74 -15.49
CA ASP A 213 -19.28 -19.94 -14.77
C ASP A 213 -20.46 -20.77 -14.26
N SER A 214 -21.54 -20.14 -13.79
CA SER A 214 -22.75 -20.84 -13.34
C SER A 214 -23.54 -21.50 -14.48
N ILE A 215 -23.42 -21.00 -15.71
CA ILE A 215 -24.07 -21.59 -16.89
C ILE A 215 -23.21 -22.74 -17.42
N LEU A 216 -21.88 -22.57 -17.48
CA LEU A 216 -20.94 -23.59 -17.95
C LEU A 216 -20.76 -24.77 -16.99
N HIS A 217 -21.10 -24.63 -15.70
CA HIS A 217 -21.15 -25.74 -14.74
C HIS A 217 -22.52 -26.44 -14.67
N ARG A 218 -23.46 -26.04 -15.52
CA ARG A 218 -24.79 -26.67 -15.66
C ARG A 218 -24.92 -27.54 -16.92
N GLU A 219 -23.83 -27.73 -17.66
CA GLU A 219 -23.64 -28.77 -18.67
C GLU A 219 -22.62 -29.80 -18.18
#